data_AF-A0A847T1I7-F1
#
_entry.id   AF-A0A847T1I7-F1
#
_cell.length_a   1.000
_cell.length_b   1.000
_cell.length_c   1.000
_cell.angle_alpha   90.00
_cell.angle_beta   90.00
_cell.angle_gamma   90.00
#
_symmetry.space_group_name_H-M   'P 1'
#
loop_
_entity.id
_entity.type
_entity.pdbx_description
1 polymer ?
#
loop_
_entity_poly.entity_id
_entity_poly.type
_entity_poly.pdbx_seq_one_letter_code
_entity_poly.pdbx_strand_id
1 'polypeptide(L)' 'MITIYVNATLQLPDNDQWQNRFNIKSASSNRLYVIAQNIKKRHWACSCPGWKAHRHCKHLDALNLPGKEQPFEVNIINQ' A
#
# COMPACT_ATOMS: atom_id res chain seq x y z
N MET A 1 -9.79 9.85 -9.41
CA MET A 1 -8.96 9.89 -8.18
C MET A 1 -9.69 9.08 -7.13
N ILE A 2 -9.08 8.06 -6.55
CA ILE A 2 -9.72 7.21 -5.52
C ILE A 2 -9.37 7.74 -4.12
N THR A 3 -10.19 7.38 -3.13
CA THR A 3 -9.93 7.70 -1.72
C THR A 3 -9.67 6.41 -0.94
N ILE A 4 -8.60 6.39 -0.17
CA ILE A 4 -8.27 5.30 0.74
C ILE A 4 -8.47 5.81 2.16
N TYR A 5 -9.35 5.15 2.89
CA TYR A 5 -9.56 5.38 4.32
C TYR A 5 -8.59 4.49 5.09
N VAL A 6 -7.72 5.10 5.89
CA VAL A 6 -6.72 4.41 6.69
C VAL A 6 -7.02 4.67 8.15
N ASN A 7 -7.19 3.61 8.93
CA ASN A 7 -7.30 3.75 10.38
C ASN A 7 -5.96 4.27 10.94
N ALA A 8 -6.00 5.32 11.75
CA ALA A 8 -4.82 5.97 12.29
C ALA A 8 -3.91 5.00 13.08
N THR A 9 -4.49 3.98 13.74
CA THR A 9 -3.71 2.97 14.49
C THR A 9 -2.93 2.01 13.59
N LEU A 10 -3.28 1.91 12.31
CA LEU A 10 -2.59 1.09 11.32
C LEU A 10 -1.54 1.88 10.54
N GLN A 11 -1.49 3.20 10.72
CA GLN A 11 -0.54 4.06 10.05
C GLN A 11 0.89 3.84 10.59
N LEU A 12 1.85 3.90 9.69
CA LEU A 12 3.26 3.79 9.98
C LEU A 12 3.97 5.09 9.60
N PRO A 13 5.05 5.46 10.30
CA PRO A 13 5.83 6.64 9.92
C PRO A 13 6.46 6.44 8.55
N ASP A 14 6.51 7.52 7.78
CA ASP A 14 7.22 7.58 6.52
C ASP A 14 8.73 7.36 6.72
N ASN A 15 9.43 7.03 5.64
CA ASN A 15 10.89 6.92 5.63
C ASN A 15 11.47 7.49 4.34
N ASP A 16 12.79 7.41 4.17
CA ASP A 16 13.53 8.02 3.06
C ASP A 16 13.07 7.59 1.65
N GLN A 17 12.36 6.47 1.53
CA GLN A 17 11.94 5.91 0.24
C GLN A 17 10.42 5.81 0.08
N TRP A 18 9.68 5.75 1.20
CA TRP A 18 8.28 5.36 1.23
C TRP A 18 7.47 6.32 2.09
N GLN A 19 6.36 6.80 1.53
CA GLN A 19 5.37 7.62 2.22
C GLN A 19 4.01 6.89 2.28
N ASN A 20 3.06 7.47 3.00
CA ASN A 20 1.67 6.99 3.04
C ASN A 20 1.59 5.52 3.49
N ARG A 21 2.35 5.19 4.54
CA ARG A 21 2.59 3.81 4.96
C ARG A 21 1.52 3.35 5.94
N PHE A 22 0.96 2.15 5.72
CA PHE A 22 0.00 1.55 6.65
C PHE A 22 -0.02 0.02 6.57
N ASN A 23 -0.51 -0.62 7.63
CA ASN A 23 -0.71 -2.06 7.69
C ASN A 23 -2.06 -2.47 7.10
N ILE A 24 -2.06 -3.57 6.34
CA ILE A 24 -3.24 -4.28 5.86
C ILE A 24 -3.19 -5.74 6.32
N LYS A 25 -4.34 -6.28 6.75
CA LYS A 25 -4.45 -7.68 7.14
C LYS A 25 -4.51 -8.59 5.91
N SER A 26 -3.82 -9.71 5.99
CA SER A 26 -3.97 -10.82 5.03
C SER A 26 -5.40 -11.36 5.06
N ALA A 27 -6.01 -11.56 3.89
CA ALA A 27 -7.34 -12.17 3.80
C ALA A 27 -7.38 -13.64 4.29
N SER A 28 -6.25 -14.34 4.28
CA SER A 28 -6.17 -15.78 4.55
C SER A 28 -5.36 -16.15 5.80
N SER A 29 -4.86 -15.16 6.55
CA SER A 29 -4.07 -15.40 7.77
C SER A 29 -4.03 -14.19 8.69
N ASN A 30 -3.44 -14.34 9.88
CA ASN A 30 -3.23 -13.23 10.82
C ASN A 30 -1.99 -12.37 10.51
N ARG A 31 -1.40 -12.51 9.31
CA ARG A 31 -0.24 -11.70 8.92
C ARG A 31 -0.68 -10.28 8.56
N LEU A 32 0.12 -9.30 8.98
CA LEU A 32 0.02 -7.92 8.52
C LEU A 32 1.07 -7.68 7.44
N TYR A 33 0.67 -6.96 6.40
CA TYR A 33 1.55 -6.49 5.33
C TYR A 33 1.52 -4.97 5.28
N VAL A 34 2.61 -4.36 4.86
CA VAL A 34 2.73 -2.91 4.74
C VAL A 34 2.40 -2.53 3.31
N ILE A 35 1.49 -1.57 3.14
CA ILE A 35 1.27 -0.84 1.90
C ILE A 35 1.93 0.53 2.04
N ALA A 36 2.57 0.99 0.96
CA ALA A 36 3.24 2.27 0.92
C ALA A 36 3.36 2.79 -0.51
N GLN A 37 3.50 4.10 -0.67
CA GLN A 37 3.80 4.74 -1.95
C GLN A 37 5.28 5.13 -2.00
N ASN A 38 5.93 4.85 -3.13
CA ASN A 38 7.31 5.28 -3.33
C ASN A 38 7.37 6.80 -3.52
N ILE A 39 8.25 7.49 -2.79
CA ILE A 39 8.35 8.96 -2.82
C ILE A 39 8.79 9.47 -4.21
N LYS A 40 9.74 8.79 -4.85
CA LYS A 40 10.32 9.25 -6.13
C LYS A 40 9.50 8.79 -7.32
N LYS A 41 9.17 7.49 -7.38
CA LYS A 41 8.50 6.87 -8.53
C LYS A 41 6.97 6.95 -8.46
N ARG A 42 6.39 7.35 -7.32
CA ARG A 42 4.93 7.49 -7.11
C ARG A 42 4.08 6.23 -7.30
N HIS A 43 4.71 5.07 -7.38
CA HIS A 43 3.99 3.80 -7.45
C HIS A 43 3.68 3.25 -6.06
N TRP A 44 2.67 2.40 -5.98
CA TRP A 44 2.32 1.69 -4.76
C TRP A 44 3.03 0.36 -4.65
N ALA A 45 3.32 -0.05 -3.42
CA ALA A 45 3.99 -1.29 -3.09
C ALA A 45 3.34 -1.97 -1.89
N CYS A 46 3.49 -3.29 -1.83
CA CYS A 46 3.06 -4.11 -0.70
C CYS A 46 4.22 -5.00 -0.24
N SER A 47 4.37 -5.20 1.08
CA SER A 47 5.41 -6.08 1.63
C SER A 47 5.11 -7.58 1.47
N CYS A 48 3.94 -7.96 0.94
CA CYS A 48 3.56 -9.35 0.76
C CYS A 48 4.40 -10.07 -0.32
N PRO A 49 4.52 -11.41 -0.25
CA PRO A 49 5.30 -12.18 -1.23
C PRO A 49 4.86 -11.98 -2.67
N GLY A 50 3.55 -11.86 -2.93
CA GLY A 50 3.02 -11.67 -4.28
C GLY A 50 3.56 -10.41 -4.96
N TRP A 51 3.59 -9.28 -4.24
CA TRP A 51 4.15 -8.04 -4.79
C TRP A 51 5.68 -8.10 -4.93
N LYS A 52 6.37 -8.76 -3.99
CA LYS A 52 7.83 -8.93 -4.10
C LYS A 52 8.22 -9.75 -5.34
N ALA A 53 7.45 -10.77 -5.68
CA ALA A 53 7.70 -11.64 -6.84
C ALA A 53 7.22 -11.02 -8.17
N HIS A 54 6.05 -10.39 -8.17
CA HIS A 54 5.37 -10.02 -9.43
C HIS A 54 5.09 -8.53 -9.56
N ARG A 55 5.44 -7.72 -8.56
CA ARG A 55 5.07 -6.30 -8.44
C ARG A 55 3.57 -6.06 -8.48
N HIS A 56 2.76 -7.07 -8.17
CA HIS A 56 1.31 -7.03 -8.18
C HIS A 56 0.77 -8.01 -7.13
N CYS A 57 -0.32 -7.67 -6.46
CA CYS A 57 -0.94 -8.54 -5.46
C CYS A 57 -2.38 -8.16 -5.15
N LYS A 58 -3.12 -9.14 -4.63
CA LYS A 58 -4.51 -8.98 -4.18
C LYS A 58 -4.75 -7.84 -3.19
N HIS A 59 -3.73 -7.44 -2.42
CA HIS A 59 -3.87 -6.34 -1.45
C HIS A 59 -3.90 -4.97 -2.13
N LEU A 60 -3.18 -4.80 -3.25
CA LEU A 60 -3.29 -3.59 -4.06
C LEU A 60 -4.62 -3.58 -4.83
N ASP A 61 -5.03 -4.74 -5.37
CA ASP A 61 -6.31 -4.88 -6.08
C ASP A 61 -7.50 -4.52 -5.19
N ALA A 62 -7.49 -4.98 -3.93
CA ALA A 62 -8.54 -4.65 -2.95
C ALA A 62 -8.67 -3.14 -2.66
N LEU A 63 -7.62 -2.37 -2.93
CA LEU A 63 -7.59 -0.91 -2.79
C LEU A 63 -7.69 -0.18 -4.13
N ASN A 64 -7.92 -0.90 -5.23
CA ASN A 64 -7.89 -0.36 -6.59
C ASN A 64 -6.58 0.38 -6.92
N LEU A 65 -5.46 -0.09 -6.36
CA LEU A 65 -4.13 0.44 -6.63
C LEU A 65 -3.45 -0.36 -7.75
N PRO A 66 -2.83 0.31 -8.74
CA PRO A 66 -2.18 -0.41 -9.83
C PRO A 66 -0.90 -1.09 -9.34
N GLY A 67 -0.62 -2.26 -9.93
CA GLY A 67 0.64 -2.96 -9.76
C GLY A 67 1.71 -2.47 -10.72
N LYS A 68 2.75 -3.29 -10.88
CA LYS A 68 3.85 -3.15 -11.85
C LYS A 68 4.60 -1.82 -11.76
N GLU A 69 4.71 -1.30 -10.53
CA GLU A 69 5.37 -0.02 -10.26
C GLU A 69 4.79 1.15 -11.07
N GLN A 70 3.50 1.09 -11.43
CA GLN A 70 2.83 2.18 -12.12
C GLN A 70 2.57 3.35 -11.16
N PRO A 71 2.98 4.59 -11.50
CA PRO A 71 2.69 5.79 -10.73
C PRO A 71 1.18 5.99 -10.56
N PHE A 72 0.72 6.28 -9.33
CA PHE A 72 -0.69 6.54 -9.08
C PHE A 72 -0.89 7.33 -7.79
N GLU A 73 -1.75 8.36 -7.85
CA GLU A 73 -2.05 9.23 -6.72
C GLU A 73 -3.45 8.98 -6.17
N VAL A 74 -3.60 9.09 -4.85
CA VAL A 74 -4.85 8.85 -4.13
C VAL A 74 -5.08 9.95 -3.10
N ASN A 75 -6.34 10.14 -2.71
CA ASN A 75 -6.66 10.91 -1.51
C ASN A 75 -6.61 9.98 -0.29
N ILE A 76 -5.83 10.32 0.73
CA ILE A 76 -5.76 9.52 1.97
C ILE A 76 -6.52 10.27 3.06
N ILE A 77 -7.48 9.57 3.67
CA ILE A 77 -8.22 10.08 4.81
C ILE A 77 -7.92 9.18 6.00
N ASN A 78 -7.34 9.78 7.04
CA ASN A 78 -7.10 9.09 8.30
C ASN A 78 -8.37 9.13 9.15
N GLN A 79 -8.79 7.97 9.63
CA GLN A 79 -9.93 7.80 10.53
C GLN A 79 -9.49 7.34 11.91
#